data_AF-A0A1V2DXD9-F1
#
_entry.id   AF-A0A1V2DXD9-F1
#
_cell.length_a   1.000
_cell.length_b   1.000
_cell.length_c   1.000
_cell.angle_alpha   90.00
_cell.angle_beta   90.00
_cell.angle_gamma   90.00
#
_symmetry.space_group_name_H-M   'P 1'
#
loop_
_entity.id
_entity.type
_entity.pdbx_description
1 polymer ?
#
loop_
_entity_poly.entity_id
_entity_poly.type
_entity_poly.pdbx_seq_one_letter_code
_entity_poly.pdbx_strand_id
1 'polypeptide(L)'
;MAVVLDGTLGIQRNQSGDIENIIWFLYGLPTDSGAPKNAVFLNESFGKSSPQMISFEMAGEEYVVYADWDTQVDTNQAAEVKQFYKEYGYILISALQKDANINQGLLRREWITPVKYYEDYVTMASEMAEAG
;
A
#
# COMPACT_ATOMS: atom_id res chain seq x y z
N MET A 1 -2.71 -13.74 -10.69
CA MET A 1 -1.79 -14.26 -9.67
C MET A 1 -1.12 -13.05 -9.07
N ALA A 2 -1.19 -12.86 -7.74
CA ALA A 2 -0.62 -11.71 -7.07
C ALA A 2 0.76 -12.06 -6.48
N VAL A 3 1.70 -11.12 -6.54
CA VAL A 3 3.00 -11.21 -5.91
C VAL A 3 2.93 -10.53 -4.54
N VAL A 4 3.10 -11.31 -3.48
CA VAL A 4 3.16 -10.76 -2.12
C VAL A 4 4.56 -10.20 -1.89
N LEU A 5 4.66 -8.93 -1.48
CA LEU A 5 5.91 -8.26 -1.16
C LEU A 5 6.05 -8.06 0.34
N ASP A 6 7.29 -8.12 0.80
CA ASP A 6 7.66 -7.61 2.10
C ASP A 6 7.80 -6.08 2.03
N GLY A 7 7.30 -5.40 3.05
CA GLY A 7 7.38 -3.96 3.16
C GLY A 7 7.27 -3.47 4.59
N THR A 8 7.52 -2.18 4.78
CA THR A 8 7.35 -1.51 6.06
C THR A 8 6.49 -0.27 5.87
N LEU A 9 5.55 -0.06 6.77
CA LEU A 9 4.79 1.18 6.80
C LEU A 9 5.47 2.22 7.69
N GLY A 10 5.80 3.37 7.11
CA GLY A 10 6.19 4.57 7.86
C GLY A 10 4.99 5.49 8.07
N ILE A 11 4.74 5.87 9.32
CA ILE A 11 3.73 6.88 9.68
C ILE A 11 4.46 8.16 10.13
N GLN A 12 4.30 9.24 9.37
CA GLN A 12 4.78 10.56 9.75
C GLN A 12 3.66 11.33 10.45
N ARG A 13 3.97 11.91 11.61
CA ARG A 13 3.01 12.69 12.41
C ARG A 13 3.44 14.14 12.49
N ASN A 14 2.45 15.04 12.51
CA ASN A 14 2.67 16.47 12.74
C ASN A 14 2.97 16.75 14.23
N GLN A 15 3.16 18.03 14.59
CA GLN A 15 3.41 18.45 15.98
C GLN A 15 2.24 18.19 16.94
N SER A 16 1.02 18.05 16.42
CA SER A 16 -0.19 17.72 17.20
C SER A 16 -0.38 16.22 17.40
N GLY A 17 0.41 15.38 16.73
CA GLY A 17 0.31 13.91 16.78
C GLY A 17 -0.57 13.29 15.69
N ASP A 18 -1.19 14.09 14.82
CA ASP A 18 -2.02 13.58 13.72
C ASP A 18 -1.14 13.02 12.60
N ILE A 19 -1.65 12.02 11.87
CA ILE A 19 -0.96 11.49 10.69
C ILE A 19 -0.92 12.57 9.60
N GLU A 20 0.29 12.96 9.22
CA GLU A 20 0.57 13.88 8.12
C GLU A 20 0.86 13.12 6.83
N ASN A 21 1.52 11.96 6.92
CA ASN A 21 1.85 11.15 5.76
C ASN A 21 1.99 9.66 6.11
N ILE A 22 1.71 8.81 5.13
CA ILE A 22 1.89 7.35 5.21
C ILE A 22 2.72 6.89 4.02
N ILE A 23 3.83 6.20 4.30
CA ILE A 23 4.81 5.76 3.30
C ILE A 23 4.95 4.24 3.35
N TRP A 24 4.67 3.57 2.24
CA TRP A 24 4.91 2.14 2.08
C TRP A 24 6.30 1.93 1.49
N PHE A 25 7.23 1.45 2.32
CA PHE A 25 8.60 1.11 1.92
C PHE A 25 8.67 -0.32 1.43
N LEU A 26 8.93 -0.53 0.15
CA LEU A 26 8.86 -1.83 -0.52
C LEU A 26 10.23 -2.32 -1.00
N TYR A 27 10.42 -3.64 -0.95
CA TYR A 27 11.58 -4.34 -1.48
C TYR A 27 11.15 -5.29 -2.60
N GLY A 28 12.03 -5.54 -3.57
CA GLY A 28 11.81 -6.57 -4.59
C GLY A 28 10.93 -6.16 -5.77
N LEU A 29 10.61 -4.87 -5.92
CA LEU A 29 9.92 -4.40 -7.14
C LEU A 29 10.80 -4.55 -8.39
N PRO A 30 10.21 -4.86 -9.55
CA PRO A 30 10.95 -4.99 -10.80
C PRO A 30 11.68 -3.70 -11.18
N THR A 31 12.86 -3.87 -11.77
CA THR A 31 13.84 -2.82 -12.10
C THR A 31 13.34 -1.82 -13.15
N ASP A 32 12.65 -2.33 -14.17
CA ASP A 32 12.30 -1.60 -15.39
C ASP A 32 10.79 -1.36 -15.51
N SER A 33 10.08 -1.37 -14.38
CA SER A 33 8.64 -1.20 -14.36
C SER A 33 8.22 0.28 -14.33
N GLY A 34 7.15 0.60 -15.06
CA GLY A 34 6.50 1.90 -15.00
C GLY A 34 5.84 2.16 -13.63
N ALA A 35 5.22 3.32 -13.44
CA ALA A 35 4.59 3.69 -12.18
C ALA A 35 3.45 2.72 -11.76
N PRO A 36 3.21 2.53 -10.45
CA PRO A 36 2.07 1.80 -9.92
C PRO A 36 0.74 2.36 -10.42
N LYS A 37 -0.24 1.48 -10.62
CA LYS A 37 -1.59 1.83 -11.09
C LYS A 37 -2.64 1.04 -10.31
N ASN A 38 -3.89 1.48 -10.43
CA ASN A 38 -5.06 0.79 -9.87
C ASN A 38 -4.86 0.44 -8.38
N ALA A 39 -4.25 1.34 -7.62
CA ALA A 39 -3.94 1.07 -6.23
C ALA A 39 -5.23 0.95 -5.41
N VAL A 40 -5.24 -0.03 -4.52
CA VAL A 40 -6.33 -0.34 -3.61
C VAL A 40 -5.77 -0.41 -2.19
N PHE A 41 -6.52 0.14 -1.24
CA PHE A 41 -6.30 -0.05 0.18
C PHE A 41 -7.48 -0.83 0.77
N LEU A 42 -7.17 -1.91 1.48
CA LEU A 42 -8.12 -2.71 2.24
C LEU A 42 -7.86 -2.51 3.73
N ASN A 43 -8.89 -2.05 4.44
CA ASN A 43 -8.83 -2.00 5.91
C ASN A 43 -8.82 -3.42 6.51
N GLU A 44 -9.61 -4.34 5.96
CA GLU A 44 -9.64 -5.75 6.37
C GLU A 44 -9.38 -6.66 5.16
N SER A 45 -8.16 -7.20 5.06
CA SER A 45 -7.73 -8.05 3.95
C SER A 45 -8.40 -9.42 3.88
N PHE A 46 -8.59 -10.08 5.03
CA PHE A 46 -9.11 -11.46 5.11
C PHE A 46 -10.23 -11.61 6.16
N GLY A 47 -10.87 -10.50 6.53
CA GLY A 47 -11.94 -10.44 7.52
C GLY A 47 -11.55 -9.69 8.79
N LYS A 48 -12.42 -9.78 9.80
CA LYS A 48 -12.35 -8.93 10.98
C LYS A 48 -10.98 -8.99 11.67
N SER A 49 -10.40 -7.82 11.92
CA SER A 49 -9.09 -7.67 12.55
C SER A 49 -7.92 -8.29 11.77
N SER A 50 -8.09 -8.59 10.48
CA SER A 50 -6.95 -8.96 9.61
C SER A 50 -6.06 -7.74 9.33
N PRO A 51 -4.80 -7.97 8.91
CA PRO A 51 -3.90 -6.88 8.57
C PRO A 51 -4.49 -5.97 7.48
N GLN A 52 -4.20 -4.67 7.60
CA GLN A 52 -4.45 -3.73 6.51
C GLN A 52 -3.54 -4.06 5.33
N MET A 53 -4.01 -3.78 4.12
CA MET A 53 -3.32 -4.19 2.91
C MET A 53 -3.39 -3.10 1.85
N ILE A 54 -2.33 -2.99 1.06
CA ILE A 54 -2.35 -2.30 -0.23
C ILE A 54 -2.18 -3.32 -1.36
N SER A 55 -2.91 -3.10 -2.45
CA SER A 55 -2.67 -3.78 -3.73
C SER A 55 -2.43 -2.72 -4.81
N PHE A 56 -1.61 -3.03 -5.80
CA PHE A 56 -1.42 -2.19 -6.98
C PHE A 56 -0.90 -3.00 -8.16
N GLU A 57 -1.14 -2.51 -9.36
CA GLU A 57 -0.61 -3.09 -10.59
C GLU A 57 0.67 -2.39 -11.01
N MET A 58 1.68 -3.18 -11.39
CA MET A 58 2.93 -2.68 -11.94
C MET A 58 3.49 -3.72 -12.91
N ALA A 59 3.95 -3.30 -14.09
CA ALA A 59 4.50 -4.19 -15.13
C ALA A 59 3.60 -5.39 -15.52
N GLY A 60 2.27 -5.27 -15.40
CA GLY A 60 1.32 -6.34 -15.72
C GLY A 60 1.14 -7.39 -14.62
N GLU A 61 1.77 -7.19 -13.46
CA GLU A 61 1.57 -8.00 -12.26
C GLU A 61 0.83 -7.19 -11.19
N GLU A 62 0.05 -7.89 -10.38
CA GLU A 62 -0.56 -7.35 -9.17
C GLU A 62 0.38 -7.61 -7.99
N TYR A 63 0.73 -6.57 -7.25
CA TYR A 63 1.53 -6.64 -6.05
C TYR A 63 0.68 -6.35 -4.83
N VAL A 64 0.90 -7.12 -3.76
CA VAL A 64 0.15 -7.01 -2.52
C VAL A 64 1.11 -6.87 -1.36
N VAL A 65 0.83 -5.93 -0.46
CA VAL A 65 1.65 -5.65 0.74
C VAL A 65 0.73 -5.55 1.94
N TYR A 66 1.11 -6.21 3.04
CA TYR A 66 0.38 -6.16 4.31
C TYR A 66 1.09 -5.23 5.29
N ALA A 67 0.32 -4.52 6.11
CA ALA A 67 0.86 -3.80 7.25
C ALA A 67 1.37 -4.82 8.29
N ASP A 68 2.66 -4.75 8.62
CA ASP A 68 3.31 -5.60 9.62
C ASP A 68 3.06 -5.05 11.04
N TRP A 69 1.80 -5.04 11.46
CA TRP A 69 1.43 -4.83 12.86
C TRP A 69 0.25 -5.72 13.23
N ASP A 70 0.17 -6.07 14.51
CA ASP A 70 -0.97 -6.80 15.03
C ASP A 70 -2.14 -5.82 15.19
N THR A 71 -3.04 -5.85 14.21
CA THR A 71 -4.27 -5.05 14.18
C THR A 71 -5.16 -5.24 15.41
N GLN A 72 -4.96 -6.30 16.21
CA GLN A 72 -5.65 -6.51 17.48
C GLN A 72 -4.98 -5.79 18.66
N VAL A 73 -3.67 -5.55 18.59
CA VAL A 73 -2.89 -4.84 19.62
C VAL A 73 -2.83 -3.34 19.31
N ASP A 74 -2.68 -2.97 18.04
CA ASP A 74 -2.48 -1.60 17.57
C ASP A 74 -3.75 -1.01 16.93
N THR A 75 -4.91 -1.27 17.55
CA THR A 75 -6.25 -0.87 17.05
C THR A 75 -6.37 0.64 16.74
N ASN A 76 -5.74 1.49 17.54
CA ASN A 76 -5.75 2.94 17.31
C ASN A 76 -4.98 3.32 16.04
N GLN A 77 -3.84 2.66 15.78
CA GLN A 77 -3.00 2.94 14.61
C GLN A 77 -3.73 2.55 13.32
N ALA A 78 -4.35 1.37 13.31
CA ALA A 78 -5.16 0.91 12.18
C ALA A 78 -6.34 1.85 11.90
N ALA A 79 -7.02 2.34 12.94
CA ALA A 79 -8.14 3.27 12.80
C ALA A 79 -7.71 4.63 12.21
N GLU A 80 -6.57 5.17 12.62
CA GLU A 80 -6.04 6.42 12.09
C GLU A 80 -5.59 6.27 10.63
N VAL A 81 -4.93 5.16 10.28
CA VAL A 81 -4.52 4.85 8.90
C VAL A 81 -5.72 4.72 7.98
N LYS A 82 -6.77 4.04 8.46
CA LYS A 82 -8.07 3.97 7.78
C LYS A 82 -8.63 5.37 7.51
N GLN A 83 -8.64 6.24 8.52
CA GLN A 83 -9.18 7.60 8.39
C GLN A 83 -8.36 8.42 7.38
N PHE A 84 -7.03 8.31 7.42
CA PHE A 84 -6.13 8.96 6.48
C PHE A 84 -6.46 8.59 5.03
N TYR A 85 -6.61 7.30 4.71
CA TYR A 85 -6.91 6.89 3.33
C TYR A 85 -8.31 7.25 2.87
N LYS A 86 -9.29 7.29 3.78
CA LYS A 86 -10.64 7.81 3.47
C LYS A 86 -10.64 9.30 3.11
N GLU A 87 -9.77 10.08 3.74
CA GLU A 87 -9.73 11.53 3.56
C GLU A 87 -8.87 11.95 2.36
N TYR A 88 -7.65 11.42 2.26
CA TYR A 88 -6.69 11.90 1.26
C TYR A 88 -6.77 11.14 -0.07
N GLY A 89 -7.03 9.82 -0.05
CA GLY A 89 -7.18 9.04 -1.28
C GLY A 89 -5.91 8.90 -2.13
N TYR A 90 -4.72 9.10 -1.55
CA TYR A 90 -3.43 8.83 -2.20
C TYR A 90 -2.54 7.94 -1.34
N ILE A 91 -1.71 7.12 -2.00
CA ILE A 91 -0.66 6.31 -1.40
C ILE A 91 0.72 6.79 -1.87
N LEU A 92 1.66 6.94 -0.94
CA LEU A 92 3.08 7.12 -1.24
C LEU A 92 3.79 5.77 -1.15
N ILE A 93 4.27 5.27 -2.29
CA ILE A 93 5.08 4.06 -2.39
C ILE A 93 6.53 4.49 -2.56
N SER A 94 7.42 4.01 -1.69
CA SER A 94 8.86 4.20 -1.81
C SER A 94 9.53 2.83 -1.94
N ALA A 95 10.31 2.61 -2.99
CA ALA A 95 10.96 1.32 -3.22
C ALA A 95 12.46 1.46 -3.46
N LEU A 96 13.22 0.47 -2.98
CA LEU A 96 14.60 0.27 -3.40
C LEU A 96 14.62 -0.65 -4.61
N GLN A 97 15.04 -0.13 -5.75
CA GLN A 97 15.20 -0.87 -6.99
C GLN A 97 16.67 -0.94 -7.36
N LYS A 98 17.12 -2.06 -7.90
CA LYS A 98 18.39 -2.08 -8.64
C LYS A 98 18.22 -1.20 -9.88
N ASP A 99 19.28 -0.65 -10.44
CA ASP A 99 19.21 -0.07 -11.80
C ASP A 99 20.02 -0.98 -12.73
N ALA A 100 19.39 -1.50 -13.79
CA ALA A 100 20.06 -2.36 -14.75
C ALA A 100 21.08 -1.60 -15.61
N ASN A 101 20.91 -0.28 -15.75
CA ASN A 101 21.69 0.58 -16.63
C ASN A 101 22.77 1.38 -15.89
N ILE A 102 22.77 1.38 -14.55
CA ILE A 102 23.72 2.14 -13.74
C ILE A 102 24.44 1.20 -12.79
N ASN A 103 25.77 1.09 -12.93
CA ASN A 103 26.67 0.34 -12.03
C ASN A 103 26.75 0.92 -10.59
N GLN A 104 25.83 1.79 -10.17
CA GLN A 104 25.87 2.51 -8.88
C GLN A 104 25.01 1.89 -7.77
N GLY A 105 24.36 0.75 -8.00
CA GLY A 105 23.69 -0.02 -6.94
C GLY A 105 22.18 0.20 -6.86
N LEU A 106 21.63 0.22 -5.65
CA LEU A 106 20.18 0.38 -5.40
C LEU A 106 19.80 1.87 -5.45
N LEU A 107 18.76 2.21 -6.20
CA LEU A 107 18.14 3.53 -6.26
C LEU A 107 16.80 3.52 -5.53
N ARG A 108 16.53 4.59 -4.77
CA ARG A 108 15.20 4.83 -4.21
C ARG A 108 14.31 5.47 -5.26
N ARG A 109 13.14 4.89 -5.50
CA ARG A 109 12.08 5.46 -6.32
C ARG A 109 10.83 5.69 -5.48
N GLU A 110 10.11 6.77 -5.78
CA GLU A 110 8.90 7.15 -5.07
C GLU A 110 7.77 7.47 -6.03
N TRP A 111 6.56 7.04 -5.67
CA TRP A 111 5.34 7.30 -6.44
C TRP A 111 4.21 7.73 -5.52
N ILE A 112 3.53 8.81 -5.88
CA ILE A 112 2.25 9.19 -5.32
C ILE A 112 1.17 8.68 -6.28
N THR A 113 0.34 7.75 -5.82
CA THR A 113 -0.67 7.08 -6.65
C THR A 113 -2.06 7.27 -6.03
N PRO A 114 -3.10 7.60 -6.81
CA PRO A 114 -4.47 7.56 -6.31
C PRO A 114 -4.81 6.16 -5.80
N VAL A 115 -5.45 6.07 -4.63
CA VAL A 115 -5.82 4.78 -4.03
C VAL A 115 -7.33 4.72 -3.81
N LYS A 116 -7.94 3.60 -4.19
CA LYS A 116 -9.33 3.29 -3.86
C LYS A 116 -9.38 2.63 -2.49
N TYR A 117 -10.24 3.16 -1.63
CA TYR A 117 -10.46 2.61 -0.30
C TYR A 117 -11.61 1.60 -0.33
N TYR A 118 -11.41 0.45 0.34
CA TYR A 118 -12.51 -0.45 0.71
C TYR A 118 -12.40 -0.87 2.18
N GLU A 119 -13.56 -1.10 2.79
CA GLU A 119 -13.65 -1.54 4.18
C GLU A 119 -13.14 -2.97 4.35
N ASP A 120 -13.53 -3.86 3.42
CA ASP A 120 -13.16 -5.27 3.43
C ASP A 120 -13.08 -5.84 2.01
N TYR A 121 -12.43 -7.00 1.90
CA TYR A 121 -12.25 -7.71 0.63
C TYR A 121 -13.57 -8.08 -0.06
N VAL A 122 -14.62 -8.41 0.71
CA VAL A 122 -15.92 -8.84 0.16
C VAL A 122 -16.59 -7.68 -0.58
N THR A 123 -16.54 -6.49 0.02
CA THR A 123 -17.05 -5.25 -0.57
C THR A 123 -16.31 -4.93 -1.87
N MET A 124 -14.98 -4.98 -1.85
CA MET A 124 -14.15 -4.78 -3.05
C MET A 124 -14.51 -5.77 -4.16
N ALA A 125 -14.55 -7.06 -3.85
CA ALA A 125 -14.83 -8.11 -4.83
C ALA A 125 -16.24 -7.95 -5.45
N SER A 126 -17.22 -7.52 -4.65
CA SER A 126 -18.58 -7.27 -5.11
C SER A 126 -18.64 -6.09 -6.08
N GLU A 127 -18.02 -4.96 -5.74
CA GLU A 127 -17.98 -3.79 -6.63
C GLU A 127 -17.23 -4.06 -7.94
N MET A 128 -16.14 -4.84 -7.89
CA MET A 128 -15.41 -5.22 -9.10
C MET A 128 -16.20 -6.19 -9.98
N ALA A 129 -16.99 -7.08 -9.40
CA ALA A 129 -17.85 -7.99 -10.15
C ALA A 129 -19.02 -7.28 -10.86
N GLU A 130 -19.55 -6.21 -10.26
CA GLU A 130 -20.61 -5.39 -10.87
C GLU A 130 -20.11 -4.44 -11.96
N ALA A 131 -18.81 -4.11 -11.95
CA ALA A 131 -18.19 -3.25 -12.94
C ALA A 131 -17.75 -3.97 -14.24
N GLY A 132 -17.79 -5.31 -14.27
CA GLY A 132 -17.40 -6.16 -15.41
C GLY A 132 -18.58 -6.69 -16.21
#